data_AF-A0A3S1A7K0-F1
#
_entry.id   AF-A0A3S1A7K0-F1
#
_cell.length_a   1.000
_cell.length_b   1.000
_cell.length_c   1.000
_cell.angle_alpha   90.00
_cell.angle_beta   90.00
_cell.angle_gamma   90.00
#
_symmetry.space_group_name_H-M   'P 1'
#
loop_
_entity.id
_entity.type
_entity.pdbx_description
1 polymer ?
#
loop_
_entity_poly.entity_id
_entity_poly.type
_entity_poly.pdbx_seq_one_letter_code
_entity_poly.pdbx_strand_id
1 'polypeptide(L)'
;MDPAAVVVLVIFYLIILLVGLLAAYRQKGKGHIIGELETSLVAGRDLKTSVGIFTMIATTVGGGFINGTAEEVAKAGIVWTLAPFGIFIGLNLGGAVYARKMRTARYLTMLDPFQVHHGNFVTFLIYSASLTGDLLWTASILNALGMCLHKYN
;
A
#
# COMPACT_ATOMS: atom_id res chain seq x y z
N MET A 1 9.77 19.54 -20.02
CA MET A 1 9.98 19.57 -18.55
C MET A 1 11.01 20.61 -18.20
N ASP A 2 10.68 21.54 -17.32
CA ASP A 2 11.65 22.51 -16.83
C ASP A 2 12.78 21.77 -16.09
N PRO A 3 14.06 22.11 -16.36
CA PRO A 3 15.19 21.45 -15.70
C PRO A 3 15.11 21.57 -14.17
N ALA A 4 14.48 22.62 -13.65
CA ALA A 4 14.19 22.79 -12.23
C ALA A 4 13.27 21.68 -11.65
N ALA A 5 12.23 21.27 -12.38
CA ALA A 5 11.29 20.25 -11.90
C ALA A 5 11.96 18.86 -11.81
N VAL A 6 12.84 18.54 -12.76
CA VAL A 6 13.62 17.29 -12.76
C VAL A 6 14.57 17.26 -11.57
N VAL A 7 15.26 18.38 -11.30
CA VAL A 7 16.18 18.48 -10.15
C VAL A 7 15.42 18.28 -8.83
N VAL A 8 14.24 18.89 -8.68
CA VAL A 8 13.39 18.70 -7.48
C VAL A 8 12.95 17.25 -7.32
N LEU A 9 12.53 16.59 -8.40
CA LEU A 9 12.11 15.19 -8.39
C LEU A 9 13.25 14.26 -7.96
N VAL A 10 14.45 14.46 -8.51
CA VAL A 10 15.64 13.68 -8.16
C VAL A 10 15.99 13.84 -6.69
N ILE A 11 16.02 15.09 -6.18
CA ILE A 11 16.30 15.37 -4.76
C ILE A 11 15.26 14.69 -3.86
N PHE A 12 13.98 14.78 -4.21
CA PHE A 12 12.90 14.15 -3.45
C PHE A 12 13.06 12.63 -3.34
N TYR A 13 13.35 11.94 -4.45
CA TYR A 13 13.60 10.49 -4.43
C TYR A 13 14.85 10.11 -3.65
N LEU A 14 15.93 10.91 -3.72
CA LEU A 14 17.13 10.69 -2.92
C LEU A 14 16.84 10.80 -1.42
N ILE A 15 16.00 11.76 -0.99
CA ILE A 15 15.60 11.89 0.41
C ILE A 15 14.82 10.64 0.86
N ILE A 16 13.85 10.17 0.08
CA ILE A 16 13.08 8.95 0.42
C ILE A 16 14.01 7.75 0.54
N LEU A 17 14.94 7.60 -0.41
CA LEU A 17 15.91 6.51 -0.42
C LEU A 17 16.84 6.57 0.80
N LEU A 18 17.34 7.75 1.17
CA LEU A 18 18.16 7.93 2.37
C LEU A 18 17.40 7.60 3.65
N VAL A 19 16.15 8.04 3.78
CA VAL A 19 15.30 7.70 4.95
C VAL A 19 15.07 6.19 5.03
N GLY A 20 14.80 5.53 3.90
CA GLY A 20 14.65 4.08 3.82
C GLY A 20 15.93 3.33 4.23
N LEU A 21 17.08 3.78 3.74
CA LEU A 21 18.39 3.21 4.11
C LEU A 21 18.72 3.43 5.59
N LEU A 22 18.46 4.62 6.14
CA LEU A 22 18.67 4.92 7.55
C LEU A 22 17.77 4.07 8.45
N ALA A 23 16.50 3.87 8.06
CA ALA A 23 15.58 3.00 8.77
C ALA A 23 16.07 1.54 8.75
N ALA A 24 16.47 1.04 7.57
CA ALA A 24 17.02 -0.32 7.42
C ALA A 24 18.32 -0.51 8.22
N TYR A 25 19.20 0.49 8.23
CA TYR A 25 20.45 0.45 8.98
C TYR A 25 20.21 0.46 10.50
N ARG A 26 19.25 1.26 10.99
CA ARG A 26 18.85 1.25 12.42
C ARG A 26 18.26 -0.08 12.85
N GLN A 27 17.64 -0.82 11.94
CA GLN A 27 17.07 -2.14 12.23
C GLN A 27 18.15 -3.23 12.32
N LYS A 28 19.25 -3.12 11.57
CA LYS A 28 20.41 -4.04 11.66
C LYS A 28 21.12 -4.02 13.03
N GLY A 29 21.02 -2.93 13.79
CA GLY A 29 21.65 -2.79 15.12
C GLY A 29 20.94 -3.53 16.26
N LYS A 30 19.73 -4.06 16.05
CA LYS A 30 18.98 -4.85 17.04
C LYS A 30 19.17 -6.34 16.77
N GLY A 31 20.26 -6.89 17.29
CA GLY A 31 20.53 -8.33 17.20
C GLY A 31 19.58 -9.18 18.05
N HIS A 32 19.14 -10.28 17.43
CA HIS A 32 19.01 -11.64 17.98
C HIS A 32 17.71 -12.18 18.64
N ILE A 33 17.29 -13.31 18.05
CA ILE A 33 16.62 -14.51 18.60
C ILE A 33 15.08 -14.53 18.59
N ILE A 34 14.58 -15.37 17.66
CA ILE A 34 13.21 -15.84 17.38
C ILE A 34 12.41 -14.94 16.41
N GLY A 35 12.14 -15.46 15.20
CA GLY A 35 11.14 -14.90 14.28
C GLY A 35 11.64 -13.78 13.34
N GLU A 36 12.74 -14.01 12.62
CA GLU A 36 13.29 -13.08 11.61
C GLU A 36 12.23 -12.63 10.58
N LEU A 37 11.38 -13.55 10.15
CA LEU A 37 10.24 -13.28 9.26
C LEU A 37 9.13 -12.49 9.96
N GLU A 38 8.76 -12.80 11.20
CA GLU A 38 7.70 -12.07 11.92
C GLU A 38 8.12 -10.63 12.26
N THR A 39 9.38 -10.43 12.61
CA THR A 39 9.95 -9.10 12.88
C THR A 39 10.07 -8.28 11.61
N SER A 40 10.43 -8.89 10.49
CA SER A 40 10.53 -8.19 9.20
C SER A 40 9.17 -7.92 8.55
N LEU A 41 8.20 -8.83 8.69
CA LEU A 41 6.89 -8.73 8.02
C LEU A 41 5.84 -7.99 8.86
N VAL A 42 5.86 -8.15 10.18
CA VAL A 42 4.83 -7.63 11.10
C VAL A 42 5.40 -6.59 12.09
N ALA A 43 6.67 -6.18 11.91
CA ALA A 43 7.38 -5.28 12.81
C ALA A 43 7.30 -5.71 14.29
N GLY A 44 7.34 -7.03 14.54
CA GLY A 44 7.22 -7.58 15.89
C GLY A 44 5.89 -7.28 16.59
N ARG A 45 4.83 -6.92 15.83
CA ARG A 45 3.48 -6.58 16.33
C ARG A 45 3.42 -5.35 17.25
N ASP A 46 4.49 -4.56 17.30
CA ASP A 46 4.67 -3.35 18.14
C ASP A 46 4.51 -2.04 17.34
N LEU A 47 3.81 -2.12 16.19
CA LEU A 47 3.46 -0.94 15.41
C LEU A 47 2.45 -0.08 16.19
N LYS A 48 2.84 1.16 16.49
CA LYS A 48 1.94 2.16 17.06
C LYS A 48 0.74 2.37 16.15
N THR A 49 -0.46 2.42 16.71
CA THR A 49 -1.72 2.59 15.96
C THR A 49 -1.69 3.81 15.03
N SER A 50 -1.13 4.93 15.49
CA SER A 50 -0.98 6.14 14.66
C SER A 50 -0.14 5.91 13.41
N VAL A 51 0.98 5.18 13.53
CA VAL A 51 1.84 4.83 12.39
C VAL A 51 1.09 3.92 11.43
N GLY A 52 0.35 2.94 11.96
CA GLY A 52 -0.51 2.07 11.15
C GLY A 52 -1.58 2.84 10.35
N ILE A 53 -2.22 3.84 10.95
CA ILE A 53 -3.20 4.69 10.24
C ILE A 53 -2.53 5.45 9.09
N PHE A 54 -1.39 6.10 9.36
CA PHE A 54 -0.66 6.83 8.31
C PHE A 54 -0.22 5.90 7.18
N THR A 55 0.27 4.71 7.50
CA THR A 55 0.66 3.71 6.49
C THR A 55 -0.53 3.27 5.63
N MET A 56 -1.68 2.98 6.23
CA MET A 56 -2.87 2.58 5.45
C MET A 56 -3.37 3.71 4.53
N ILE A 57 -3.33 4.96 4.99
CA ILE A 57 -3.66 6.11 4.15
C ILE A 57 -2.64 6.24 3.02
N ALA A 58 -1.34 6.14 3.31
CA ALA A 58 -0.29 6.21 2.31
C ALA A 58 -0.40 5.12 1.23
N THR A 59 -0.87 3.92 1.59
CA THR A 59 -1.10 2.82 0.63
C THR A 59 -2.28 3.09 -0.31
N THR A 60 -3.36 3.68 0.21
CA THR A 60 -4.62 3.86 -0.52
C THR A 60 -4.68 5.16 -1.31
N VAL A 61 -4.01 6.21 -0.84
CA VAL A 61 -3.99 7.53 -1.46
C VAL A 61 -2.72 7.69 -2.30
N GLY A 62 -2.82 7.32 -3.58
CA GLY A 62 -1.73 7.43 -4.56
C GLY A 62 -2.11 8.22 -5.83
N GLY A 63 -1.17 8.31 -6.77
CA GLY A 63 -1.39 9.03 -8.04
C GLY A 63 -2.54 8.49 -8.88
N GLY A 64 -2.73 7.16 -8.92
CA GLY A 64 -3.85 6.53 -9.61
C GLY A 64 -5.20 6.88 -8.98
N PHE A 65 -5.29 6.88 -7.64
CA PHE A 65 -6.48 7.28 -6.91
C PHE A 65 -6.83 8.76 -7.16
N ILE A 66 -5.85 9.66 -7.07
CA ILE A 66 -6.07 11.11 -7.27
C ILE A 66 -6.48 11.41 -8.72
N ASN A 67 -5.75 10.88 -9.69
CA ASN A 67 -6.01 11.16 -11.11
C ASN A 67 -7.35 10.56 -11.55
N GLY A 68 -7.64 9.31 -11.17
CA GLY A 68 -8.92 8.66 -11.47
C GLY A 68 -10.11 9.37 -10.82
N THR A 69 -9.98 9.76 -9.55
CA THR A 69 -11.02 10.53 -8.85
C THR A 69 -11.26 11.89 -9.54
N ALA A 70 -10.20 12.60 -9.93
CA ALA A 70 -10.30 13.89 -10.61
C ALA A 70 -10.98 13.76 -11.98
N GLU A 71 -10.66 12.71 -12.74
CA GLU A 71 -11.24 12.44 -14.05
C GLU A 71 -12.74 12.12 -13.96
N GLU A 72 -13.14 11.27 -13.01
CA GLU A 72 -14.55 10.89 -12.82
C GLU A 72 -15.39 12.07 -12.29
N VAL A 73 -14.85 12.88 -11.38
CA VAL A 73 -15.52 14.11 -10.93
C VAL A 73 -15.72 15.07 -12.10
N ALA A 74 -14.73 15.20 -12.99
CA ALA A 74 -14.81 16.11 -14.14
C ALA A 74 -15.83 15.64 -15.21
N LYS A 75 -15.97 14.32 -15.42
CA LYS A 75 -16.86 13.75 -16.44
C LYS A 75 -18.29 13.56 -15.95
N ALA A 76 -18.45 13.01 -14.75
CA ALA A 76 -19.73 12.50 -14.26
C ALA A 76 -20.22 13.22 -12.98
N GLY A 77 -19.40 14.09 -12.39
CA GLY A 77 -19.73 14.85 -11.19
C GLY A 77 -19.48 14.11 -9.88
N ILE A 78 -19.68 14.81 -8.76
CA ILE A 78 -19.35 14.33 -7.39
C ILE A 78 -20.15 13.07 -7.00
N VAL A 79 -21.32 12.85 -7.60
CA VAL A 79 -22.19 11.70 -7.28
C VAL A 79 -21.53 10.37 -7.65
N TRP A 80 -20.70 10.35 -8.70
CA TRP A 80 -19.99 9.15 -9.14
C TRP A 80 -18.70 8.89 -8.37
N THR A 81 -18.33 9.80 -7.47
CA THR A 81 -17.10 9.74 -6.68
C THR A 81 -17.32 9.05 -5.32
N LEU A 82 -17.96 7.88 -5.34
CA LEU A 82 -18.19 7.08 -4.12
C LEU A 82 -16.96 6.24 -3.71
N ALA A 83 -15.97 6.10 -4.59
CA ALA A 83 -14.76 5.33 -4.33
C ALA A 83 -14.00 5.74 -3.04
N PRO A 84 -13.80 7.04 -2.74
CA PRO A 84 -13.16 7.47 -1.49
C PRO A 84 -13.93 7.04 -0.23
N PHE A 85 -15.26 7.18 -0.25
CA PHE A 85 -16.12 6.80 0.87
C PHE A 85 -16.16 5.28 1.05
N GLY A 86 -16.18 4.53 -0.07
CA GLY A 86 -16.09 3.07 -0.06
C GLY A 86 -14.80 2.55 0.57
N ILE A 87 -13.65 3.14 0.20
CA ILE A 87 -12.36 2.78 0.81
C ILE A 87 -12.36 3.13 2.30
N PHE A 88 -12.85 4.31 2.69
CA PHE A 88 -12.88 4.72 4.10
C PHE A 88 -13.75 3.79 4.95
N ILE A 89 -14.99 3.53 4.52
CA ILE A 89 -15.92 2.66 5.25
C ILE A 89 -15.41 1.22 5.25
N GLY A 90 -14.92 0.74 4.11
CA GLY A 90 -14.34 -0.60 3.96
C GLY A 90 -13.14 -0.82 4.85
N LEU A 91 -12.27 0.18 5.00
CA LEU A 91 -11.10 0.11 5.89
C LEU A 91 -11.50 0.01 7.36
N ASN A 92 -12.48 0.84 7.77
CA ASN A 92 -12.95 0.86 9.16
C ASN A 92 -13.69 -0.44 9.51
N LEU A 93 -14.59 -0.91 8.64
CA LEU A 93 -15.31 -2.18 8.83
C LEU A 93 -14.36 -3.38 8.75
N GLY A 94 -13.49 -3.41 7.75
CA GLY A 94 -12.49 -4.46 7.58
C GLY A 94 -11.55 -4.54 8.77
N GLY A 95 -11.05 -3.40 9.25
CA GLY A 95 -10.26 -3.31 10.47
C GLY A 95 -11.01 -3.80 11.70
N ALA A 96 -12.24 -3.34 11.93
CA ALA A 96 -13.03 -3.73 13.10
C ALA A 96 -13.34 -5.24 13.15
N VAL A 97 -13.67 -5.85 12.01
CA VAL A 97 -14.09 -7.26 11.93
C VAL A 97 -12.90 -8.22 11.87
N TYR A 98 -11.87 -7.91 11.09
CA TYR A 98 -10.81 -8.85 10.76
C TYR A 98 -9.52 -8.62 11.56
N ALA A 99 -9.20 -7.38 11.98
CA ALA A 99 -7.91 -7.11 12.63
C ALA A 99 -7.72 -7.90 13.93
N ARG A 100 -8.78 -8.03 14.75
CA ARG A 100 -8.71 -8.83 15.98
C ARG A 100 -8.52 -10.32 15.70
N LYS A 101 -9.24 -10.87 14.71
CA LYS A 101 -9.13 -12.29 14.33
C LYS A 101 -7.73 -12.62 13.81
N MET A 102 -7.19 -11.78 12.92
CA MET A 102 -5.83 -11.92 12.40
C MET A 102 -4.77 -11.76 13.52
N ARG A 103 -4.99 -10.83 14.47
CA ARG A 103 -4.04 -10.63 15.58
C ARG A 103 -4.02 -11.80 16.57
N THR A 104 -5.15 -12.44 16.86
CA THR A 104 -5.21 -13.58 17.80
C THR A 104 -4.66 -14.86 17.18
N ALA A 105 -4.92 -15.11 15.89
CA ALA A 105 -4.49 -16.33 15.19
C ALA A 105 -3.00 -16.34 14.78
N ARG A 106 -2.27 -15.24 15.00
CA ARG A 106 -0.85 -15.06 14.62
C ARG A 106 -0.54 -15.38 13.16
N TYR A 107 -1.47 -15.14 12.25
CA TYR A 107 -1.20 -15.21 10.82
C TYR A 107 -0.13 -14.18 10.42
N LEU A 108 0.76 -14.58 9.53
CA LEU A 108 1.84 -13.77 8.97
C LEU A 108 1.42 -13.14 7.64
N THR A 109 0.59 -13.84 6.86
CA THR A 109 0.06 -13.34 5.59
C THR A 109 -1.47 -13.27 5.61
N MET A 110 -2.05 -12.41 4.77
CA MET A 110 -3.50 -12.34 4.58
C MET A 110 -4.07 -13.62 3.95
N LEU A 111 -3.21 -14.44 3.34
CA LEU A 111 -3.58 -15.70 2.68
C LEU A 111 -3.56 -16.90 3.62
N ASP A 112 -2.86 -16.84 4.76
CA ASP A 112 -2.76 -17.94 5.72
C ASP A 112 -4.13 -18.50 6.17
N PRO A 113 -5.16 -17.68 6.47
CA PRO A 113 -6.48 -18.20 6.84
C PRO A 113 -7.12 -19.03 5.72
N PHE A 114 -6.94 -18.61 4.46
CA PHE A 114 -7.48 -19.28 3.29
C PHE A 114 -6.72 -20.58 3.00
N GLN A 115 -5.41 -20.59 3.25
CA GLN A 115 -4.59 -21.78 3.11
C GLN A 115 -4.99 -22.87 4.10
N VAL A 116 -5.23 -22.49 5.36
CA VAL A 116 -5.62 -23.43 6.43
C VAL A 116 -7.03 -23.98 6.21
N HIS A 117 -7.98 -23.15 5.77
CA HIS A 117 -9.40 -23.56 5.64
C HIS A 117 -9.78 -24.13 4.26
N HIS A 118 -9.14 -23.72 3.18
CA HIS A 118 -9.54 -24.06 1.80
C HIS A 118 -8.42 -24.71 0.97
N GLY A 119 -7.25 -24.91 1.58
CA GLY A 119 -6.13 -25.58 0.95
C GLY A 119 -5.38 -24.71 -0.08
N ASN A 120 -4.35 -25.31 -0.67
CA ASN A 120 -3.38 -24.58 -1.47
C ASN A 120 -3.93 -24.11 -2.83
N PHE A 121 -4.85 -24.85 -3.43
CA PHE A 121 -5.37 -24.51 -4.77
C PHE A 121 -6.25 -23.25 -4.75
N VAL A 122 -7.16 -23.14 -3.78
CA VAL A 122 -8.00 -21.95 -3.61
C VAL A 122 -7.13 -20.73 -3.27
N THR A 123 -6.13 -20.93 -2.41
CA THR A 123 -5.17 -19.87 -2.05
C THR A 123 -4.39 -19.38 -3.27
N PHE A 124 -3.97 -20.29 -4.15
CA PHE A 124 -3.29 -19.94 -5.40
C PHE A 124 -4.18 -19.11 -6.34
N LEU A 125 -5.46 -19.45 -6.48
CA LEU A 125 -6.42 -18.68 -7.29
C LEU A 125 -6.65 -17.27 -6.72
N ILE A 126 -6.77 -17.15 -5.39
CA ILE A 126 -6.92 -15.84 -4.74
C ILE A 126 -5.63 -15.02 -4.92
N TYR A 127 -4.47 -15.65 -4.77
CA TYR A 127 -3.18 -15.01 -4.98
C TYR A 127 -3.01 -14.50 -6.41
N SER A 128 -3.37 -15.28 -7.44
CA SER A 128 -3.25 -14.86 -8.83
C SER A 128 -4.17 -13.68 -9.16
N ALA A 129 -5.38 -13.66 -8.61
CA ALA A 129 -6.29 -12.53 -8.72
C ALA A 129 -5.73 -11.27 -8.03
N SER A 130 -5.21 -11.41 -6.79
CA SER A 130 -4.58 -10.30 -6.05
C SER A 130 -3.38 -9.73 -6.80
N LEU A 131 -2.51 -10.61 -7.30
CA LEU A 131 -1.31 -10.22 -8.05
C LEU A 131 -1.67 -9.42 -9.31
N THR A 132 -2.71 -9.85 -10.03
CA THR A 132 -3.21 -9.13 -11.21
C THR A 132 -3.74 -7.75 -10.82
N GLY A 133 -4.46 -7.65 -9.70
CA GLY A 133 -4.92 -6.37 -9.15
C GLY A 133 -3.77 -5.43 -8.81
N ASP A 134 -2.75 -5.93 -8.13
CA ASP A 134 -1.56 -5.14 -7.75
C ASP A 134 -0.76 -4.68 -8.97
N LEU A 135 -0.68 -5.51 -10.02
CA LEU A 135 -0.08 -5.15 -11.30
C LEU A 135 -0.86 -4.04 -12.00
N LEU A 136 -2.19 -4.15 -12.06
CA LEU A 136 -3.05 -3.12 -12.64
C LEU A 136 -2.97 -1.81 -11.85
N TRP A 137 -2.92 -1.89 -10.51
CA TRP A 137 -2.75 -0.73 -9.64
C TRP A 137 -1.42 -0.03 -9.90
N THR A 138 -0.32 -0.80 -9.95
CA THR A 138 1.02 -0.28 -10.25
C THR A 138 1.08 0.34 -11.65
N ALA A 139 0.47 -0.31 -12.66
CA ALA A 139 0.36 0.21 -14.01
C ALA A 139 -0.42 1.53 -14.06
N SER A 140 -1.49 1.69 -13.28
CA SER A 140 -2.25 2.94 -13.19
C SER A 140 -1.41 4.09 -12.62
N ILE A 141 -0.58 3.81 -11.61
CA ILE A 141 0.32 4.81 -11.01
C ILE A 141 1.41 5.20 -12.00
N LEU A 142 2.02 4.24 -12.69
CA LEU A 142 3.00 4.48 -13.75
C LEU A 142 2.40 5.30 -14.91
N ASN A 143 1.17 4.99 -15.32
CA ASN A 143 0.46 5.74 -16.34
C ASN A 143 0.16 7.18 -15.87
N ALA A 144 -0.32 7.36 -14.65
CA ALA A 144 -0.55 8.69 -14.07
C ALA A 144 0.75 9.50 -14.02
N LEU A 145 1.87 8.87 -13.62
CA LEU A 145 3.19 9.49 -13.64
C LEU A 145 3.60 9.89 -15.07
N GLY A 146 3.44 8.99 -16.05
CA GLY A 146 3.72 9.25 -17.47
C GLY A 146 2.90 10.41 -18.03
N MET A 147 1.62 10.49 -17.70
CA MET A 147 0.74 11.60 -18.10
C MET A 147 1.19 12.93 -17.52
N CYS A 148 1.63 12.97 -16.25
CA CYS A 148 2.18 14.18 -15.63
C CYS A 148 3.47 14.65 -16.31
N LEU A 149 4.31 13.72 -16.79
CA LEU A 149 5.57 14.03 -17.48
C LEU A 149 5.35 14.44 -18.94
N HIS A 150 4.39 13.82 -19.64
CA HIS A 150 4.12 14.05 -21.06
C HIS A 150 3.35 15.36 -21.32
N LYS A 151 2.47 15.79 -20.41
CA LYS A 151 1.63 17.00 -20.58
C LYS A 151 2.42 18.34 -20.54
N TYR A 152 3.75 18.28 -20.52
CA TYR A 152 4.70 19.42 -20.46
C TYR A 152 5.64 19.46 -21.67
N ASN A 153 5.19 18.93 -22.82
CA ASN A 153 5.79 19.07 -24.15
C ASN A 153 4.70 19.47 -25.15
#